data_AF-A0A1M3H612-F1
#
_entry.id   AF-A0A1M3H612-F1
#
_cell.length_a   1.000
_cell.length_b   1.000
_cell.length_c   1.000
_cell.angle_alpha   90.00
_cell.angle_beta   90.00
_cell.angle_gamma   90.00
#
_symmetry.space_group_name_H-M   'P 1'
#
loop_
_entity.id
_entity.type
_entity.pdbx_description
1 polymer ?
#
loop_
_entity_poly.entity_id
_entity_poly.type
_entity_poly.pdbx_seq_one_letter_code
_entity_poly.pdbx_strand_id
1 'polypeptide(L)'
;MKKFLILLICSMGIPHVAPAQDFAGVANMKKEKLNDATFNGPTNLNEVEAKSLVVQGPLEFNKLKVEGDTKITGPISGSKKGEFGSLKVTGPFDATDITCTKFKVKGPVEVTNLTVSESADITGPLEVKKGELQDLKVKGSVEVVNLTVKGKTDITGSLDAKKSQFQNLIIKADEISLDDVQVNDIIVKGSKANEQVLQLKGKTVVNGNITFDSGKGIVEQGEAVKILGEVKGGTVNKK
;
A
#
# COMPACT_ATOMS: atom_id res chain seq x y z
N MET A 1 36.05 57.74 31.81
CA MET A 1 35.34 56.44 31.82
C MET A 1 34.04 56.59 31.05
N LYS A 2 34.03 56.26 29.74
CA LYS A 2 32.81 56.22 28.91
C LYS A 2 32.47 54.76 28.65
N LYS A 3 31.38 54.27 29.25
CA LYS A 3 30.84 52.92 29.01
C LYS A 3 30.16 52.90 27.64
N PHE A 4 30.69 52.10 26.72
CA PHE A 4 30.08 51.83 25.42
C PHE A 4 29.05 50.72 25.61
N LEU A 5 27.77 51.03 25.41
CA LEU A 5 26.67 50.07 25.44
C LEU A 5 26.53 49.51 24.01
N ILE A 6 26.94 48.26 23.81
CA ILE A 6 26.75 47.54 22.55
C ILE A 6 25.33 46.97 22.55
N LEU A 7 24.46 47.53 21.70
CA LEU A 7 23.10 47.06 21.46
C LEU A 7 23.14 45.93 20.43
N LEU A 8 22.96 44.68 20.87
CA LEU A 8 22.88 43.51 20.01
C LEU A 8 21.47 43.42 19.43
N ILE A 9 21.29 43.83 18.17
CA ILE A 9 20.02 43.70 17.45
C ILE A 9 19.92 42.27 16.92
N CYS A 10 19.21 41.43 17.65
CA CYS A 10 18.86 40.08 17.22
C CYS A 10 17.77 40.17 16.13
N SER A 11 18.16 40.19 14.86
CA SER A 11 17.23 40.17 13.74
C SER A 11 16.54 38.81 13.68
N MET A 12 15.34 38.72 14.25
CA MET A 12 14.45 37.58 14.03
C MET A 12 14.03 37.59 12.56
N GLY A 13 14.73 36.81 11.73
CA GLY A 13 14.37 36.58 10.34
C GLY A 13 13.00 35.90 10.30
N ILE A 14 11.99 36.61 9.82
CA ILE A 14 10.67 36.04 9.54
C ILE A 14 10.89 35.01 8.42
N PRO A 15 10.58 33.71 8.64
CA PRO A 15 10.73 32.72 7.58
C PRO A 15 9.82 33.10 6.42
N HIS A 16 10.42 33.44 5.27
CA HIS A 16 9.69 33.64 4.02
C HIS A 16 9.16 32.27 3.59
N VAL A 17 7.89 32.02 3.84
CA VAL A 17 7.19 30.88 3.27
C VAL A 17 7.01 31.18 1.78
N ALA A 18 7.71 30.44 0.93
CA ALA A 18 7.52 30.56 -0.52
C ALA A 18 6.06 30.23 -0.86
N PRO A 19 5.39 31.03 -1.69
CA PRO A 19 3.99 30.81 -2.03
C PRO A 19 3.78 29.48 -2.77
N ALA A 20 2.61 28.88 -2.59
CA ALA A 20 2.18 27.71 -3.35
C ALA A 20 2.16 28.02 -4.86
N GLN A 21 2.57 27.05 -5.67
CA GLN A 21 2.68 27.16 -7.12
C GLN A 21 1.50 26.44 -7.78
N ASP A 22 0.66 27.19 -8.48
CA ASP A 22 -0.51 26.65 -9.18
C ASP A 22 -0.27 26.62 -10.70
N PHE A 23 -0.49 25.45 -11.31
CA PHE A 23 -0.37 25.22 -12.74
C PHE A 23 -1.72 24.75 -13.30
N ALA A 24 -2.14 25.34 -14.42
CA ALA A 24 -3.37 24.99 -15.12
C ALA A 24 -3.07 24.53 -16.55
N GLY A 25 -3.79 23.52 -17.02
CA GLY A 25 -3.58 22.90 -18.32
C GLY A 25 -2.53 21.79 -18.27
N VAL A 26 -1.85 21.56 -19.40
CA VAL A 26 -0.82 20.52 -19.50
C VAL A 26 0.47 21.02 -18.86
N ALA A 27 0.98 20.29 -17.87
CA ALA A 27 2.23 20.62 -17.20
C ALA A 27 3.31 19.57 -17.50
N ASN A 28 4.50 20.04 -17.86
CA ASN A 28 5.68 19.19 -18.07
C ASN A 28 6.84 19.81 -17.29
N MET A 29 7.25 19.15 -16.20
CA MET A 29 8.33 19.64 -15.33
C MET A 29 9.50 18.67 -15.34
N LYS A 30 10.71 19.21 -15.31
CA LYS A 30 11.93 18.41 -15.31
C LYS A 30 13.02 19.01 -14.44
N LYS A 31 13.57 18.23 -13.50
CA LYS A 31 14.67 18.66 -12.60
C LYS A 31 14.32 19.88 -11.75
N GLU A 32 13.05 20.00 -11.38
CA GLU A 32 12.54 21.12 -10.60
C GLU A 32 12.43 20.78 -9.12
N LYS A 33 12.62 21.79 -8.27
CA LYS A 33 12.32 21.73 -6.84
C LYS A 33 11.14 22.64 -6.53
N LEU A 34 10.05 22.05 -6.09
CA LEU A 34 8.81 22.73 -5.76
C LEU A 34 8.66 22.76 -4.24
N ASN A 35 8.00 23.78 -3.71
CA ASN A 35 7.51 23.72 -2.32
C ASN A 35 6.17 23.00 -2.33
N ASP A 36 5.08 23.76 -2.30
CA ASP A 36 3.73 23.25 -2.47
C ASP A 36 3.30 23.50 -3.91
N ALA A 37 2.88 22.43 -4.60
CA ALA A 37 2.50 22.52 -6.01
C ALA A 37 1.12 21.91 -6.27
N THR A 38 0.28 22.65 -7.00
CA THR A 38 -1.01 22.20 -7.49
C THR A 38 -1.01 22.17 -9.01
N PHE A 39 -1.42 21.06 -9.60
CA PHE A 39 -1.58 20.91 -11.04
C PHE A 39 -3.04 20.59 -11.38
N ASN A 40 -3.65 21.38 -12.26
CA ASN A 40 -5.01 21.18 -12.75
C ASN A 40 -4.97 20.83 -14.24
N GLY A 41 -4.83 19.54 -14.53
CA GLY A 41 -4.70 19.00 -15.87
C GLY A 41 -3.68 17.86 -15.97
N PRO A 42 -3.45 17.33 -17.19
CA PRO A 42 -2.44 16.31 -17.43
C PRO A 42 -1.04 16.79 -17.01
N THR A 43 -0.36 15.99 -16.20
CA THR A 43 0.90 16.38 -15.57
C THR A 43 1.96 15.32 -15.79
N ASN A 44 3.12 15.72 -16.30
CA ASN A 44 4.30 14.88 -16.47
C ASN A 44 5.47 15.42 -15.63
N LEU A 45 5.94 14.65 -14.65
CA LEU A 45 7.02 15.06 -13.74
C LEU A 45 8.25 14.15 -13.89
N ASN A 46 9.40 14.72 -14.23
CA ASN A 46 10.63 13.95 -14.43
C ASN A 46 11.77 14.51 -13.55
N GLU A 47 12.27 13.72 -12.59
CA GLU A 47 13.30 14.16 -11.64
C GLU A 47 12.84 15.39 -10.85
N VAL A 48 11.62 15.36 -10.31
CA VAL A 48 11.03 16.48 -9.56
C VAL A 48 11.03 16.15 -8.06
N GLU A 49 11.37 17.15 -7.25
CA GLU A 49 11.24 17.12 -5.80
C GLU A 49 10.18 18.15 -5.37
N ALA A 50 9.30 17.78 -4.44
CA ALA A 50 8.31 18.67 -3.86
C ALA A 50 8.17 18.47 -2.34
N LYS A 51 7.69 19.48 -1.63
CA LYS A 51 7.27 19.32 -0.22
C LYS A 51 5.86 18.76 -0.14
N SER A 52 4.94 19.28 -0.95
CA SER A 52 3.59 18.73 -1.11
C SER A 52 3.14 18.81 -2.56
N LEU A 53 2.22 17.92 -2.94
CA LEU A 53 1.78 17.80 -4.32
C LEU A 53 0.28 17.52 -4.41
N VAL A 54 -0.44 18.33 -5.18
CA VAL A 54 -1.83 18.08 -5.56
C VAL A 54 -1.92 18.02 -7.07
N VAL A 55 -2.51 16.95 -7.61
CA VAL A 55 -2.81 16.84 -9.04
C VAL A 55 -4.29 16.52 -9.24
N GLN A 56 -4.96 17.32 -10.06
CA GLN A 56 -6.32 17.12 -10.53
C GLN A 56 -6.25 16.83 -12.04
N GLY A 57 -6.06 15.57 -12.38
CA GLY A 57 -5.83 15.11 -13.75
C GLY A 57 -4.93 13.87 -13.79
N PRO A 58 -4.70 13.32 -14.99
CA PRO A 58 -3.72 12.25 -15.19
C PRO A 58 -2.32 12.70 -14.75
N LEU A 59 -1.60 11.80 -14.08
CA LEU A 59 -0.21 12.02 -13.69
C LEU A 59 0.66 10.89 -14.23
N GLU A 60 1.73 11.25 -14.94
CA GLU A 60 2.86 10.39 -15.23
C GLU A 60 4.11 10.95 -14.55
N PHE A 61 4.92 10.09 -13.92
CA PHE A 61 6.19 10.52 -13.35
C PHE A 61 7.32 9.53 -13.54
N ASN A 62 8.54 10.06 -13.53
CA ASN A 62 9.78 9.30 -13.45
C ASN A 62 10.72 9.97 -12.45
N LYS A 63 11.05 9.28 -11.35
CA LYS A 63 11.84 9.84 -10.23
C LYS A 63 11.16 11.07 -9.61
N LEU A 64 10.01 10.85 -8.98
CA LEU A 64 9.28 11.88 -8.24
C LEU A 64 9.47 11.65 -6.75
N LYS A 65 9.92 12.69 -6.05
CA LYS A 65 10.03 12.68 -4.59
C LYS A 65 9.13 13.76 -4.00
N VAL A 66 8.23 13.39 -3.09
CA VAL A 66 7.39 14.31 -2.33
C VAL A 66 7.54 14.02 -0.84
N GLU A 67 8.08 14.97 -0.09
CA GLU A 67 8.40 14.74 1.33
C GLU A 67 7.15 14.60 2.20
N GLY A 68 6.12 15.40 1.91
CA GLY A 68 4.88 15.46 2.68
C GLY A 68 3.70 14.77 2.01
N ASP A 69 2.54 15.42 2.08
CA ASP A 69 1.29 14.90 1.54
C ASP A 69 1.20 15.04 0.03
N THR A 70 0.77 13.97 -0.63
CA THR A 70 0.48 13.91 -2.06
C THR A 70 -0.96 13.47 -2.27
N LYS A 71 -1.72 14.28 -3.01
CA LYS A 71 -3.12 13.98 -3.36
C LYS A 71 -3.34 14.05 -4.86
N ILE A 72 -3.69 12.90 -5.44
CA ILE A 72 -3.93 12.75 -6.88
C ILE A 72 -5.39 12.37 -7.10
N THR A 73 -6.08 13.15 -7.92
CA THR A 73 -7.42 12.85 -8.42
C THR A 73 -7.31 12.66 -9.93
N GLY A 74 -7.28 11.41 -10.38
CA GLY A 74 -6.98 11.05 -11.76
C GLY A 74 -6.15 9.76 -11.82
N PRO A 75 -5.99 9.19 -13.03
CA PRO A 75 -5.18 8.00 -13.22
C PRO A 75 -3.67 8.32 -13.04
N ILE A 76 -2.95 7.36 -12.48
CA ILE A 76 -1.50 7.24 -12.59
C ILE A 76 -1.20 6.04 -13.47
N SER A 77 -0.39 6.21 -14.50
CA SER A 77 -0.07 5.16 -15.47
C SER A 77 1.40 5.20 -15.84
N GLY A 78 2.03 4.02 -15.99
CA GLY A 78 3.41 3.89 -16.45
C GLY A 78 4.47 4.58 -15.58
N SER A 79 4.11 5.01 -14.37
CA SER A 79 4.97 5.86 -13.54
C SER A 79 6.04 5.06 -12.82
N LYS A 80 7.22 5.65 -12.59
CA LYS A 80 8.41 4.93 -12.10
C LYS A 80 9.14 5.72 -11.01
N LYS A 81 9.64 5.00 -10.01
CA LYS A 81 10.54 5.52 -8.97
C LYS A 81 9.90 6.69 -8.20
N GLY A 82 8.84 6.37 -7.47
CA GLY A 82 8.12 7.34 -6.65
C GLY A 82 8.48 7.21 -5.18
N GLU A 83 8.84 8.31 -4.53
CA GLU A 83 9.08 8.41 -3.09
C GLU A 83 8.10 9.43 -2.50
N PHE A 84 7.23 9.00 -1.60
CA PHE A 84 6.21 9.89 -1.02
C PHE A 84 6.19 9.78 0.50
N GLY A 85 5.96 10.87 1.21
CA GLY A 85 5.56 10.78 2.62
C GLY A 85 4.21 10.07 2.71
N SER A 86 3.14 10.78 2.38
CA SER A 86 1.78 10.23 2.34
C SER A 86 1.22 10.34 0.93
N LEU A 87 0.77 9.23 0.35
CA LEU A 87 0.22 9.19 -1.00
C LEU A 87 -1.25 8.79 -0.96
N LYS A 88 -2.11 9.70 -1.45
CA LYS A 88 -3.54 9.48 -1.62
C LYS A 88 -3.94 9.62 -3.08
N VAL A 89 -4.49 8.56 -3.65
CA VAL A 89 -4.93 8.52 -5.05
C VAL A 89 -6.41 8.17 -5.14
N THR A 90 -7.15 8.91 -5.95
CA THR A 90 -8.51 8.57 -6.38
C THR A 90 -8.50 8.41 -7.89
N GLY A 91 -8.49 7.16 -8.34
CA GLY A 91 -8.25 6.77 -9.73
C GLY A 91 -7.42 5.48 -9.81
N PRO A 92 -7.27 4.90 -11.02
CA PRO A 92 -6.35 3.81 -11.28
C PRO A 92 -4.90 4.17 -10.90
N PHE A 93 -4.17 3.20 -10.38
CA PHE A 93 -2.76 3.35 -10.02
C PHE A 93 -1.94 2.24 -10.65
N ASP A 94 -1.19 2.57 -11.70
CA ASP A 94 -0.19 1.69 -12.32
C ASP A 94 1.20 2.33 -12.20
N ALA A 95 2.09 1.67 -11.46
CA ALA A 95 3.45 2.17 -11.26
C ALA A 95 4.49 1.09 -10.91
N THR A 96 5.76 1.47 -11.01
CA THR A 96 6.92 0.66 -10.64
C THR A 96 7.79 1.39 -9.63
N ASP A 97 8.35 0.67 -8.66
CA ASP A 97 9.26 1.18 -7.63
C ASP A 97 8.66 2.33 -6.83
N ILE A 98 7.66 2.01 -6.00
CA ILE A 98 6.98 2.97 -5.14
C ILE A 98 7.36 2.75 -3.68
N THR A 99 7.85 3.81 -3.04
CA THR A 99 8.10 3.86 -1.61
C THR A 99 7.26 4.96 -0.99
N CYS A 100 6.53 4.64 0.07
CA CYS A 100 5.86 5.67 0.85
C CYS A 100 5.67 5.32 2.32
N THR A 101 5.38 6.32 3.15
CA THR A 101 5.02 6.09 4.55
C THR A 101 3.57 5.58 4.65
N LYS A 102 2.64 6.28 4.00
CA LYS A 102 1.22 5.91 3.94
C LYS A 102 0.74 5.81 2.49
N PHE A 103 0.06 4.72 2.17
CA PHE A 103 -0.46 4.47 0.83
C PHE A 103 -1.98 4.32 0.89
N LYS A 104 -2.73 5.21 0.24
CA LYS A 104 -4.19 5.15 0.21
C LYS A 104 -4.71 5.30 -1.21
N VAL A 105 -5.34 4.27 -1.74
CA VAL A 105 -5.89 4.29 -3.10
C VAL A 105 -7.36 3.94 -3.10
N LYS A 106 -8.14 4.73 -3.84
CA LYS A 106 -9.51 4.40 -4.25
C LYS A 106 -9.53 4.19 -5.75
N GLY A 107 -9.50 2.94 -6.17
CA GLY A 107 -9.31 2.53 -7.56
C GLY A 107 -8.50 1.23 -7.66
N PRO A 108 -8.38 0.65 -8.86
CA PRO A 108 -7.51 -0.50 -9.08
C PRO A 108 -6.04 -0.11 -8.91
N VAL A 109 -5.26 -1.02 -8.34
CA VAL A 109 -3.82 -0.84 -8.09
C VAL A 109 -3.05 -1.98 -8.75
N GLU A 110 -2.12 -1.65 -9.64
CA GLU A 110 -1.09 -2.55 -10.15
C GLU A 110 0.28 -1.96 -9.82
N VAL A 111 1.08 -2.66 -9.02
CA VAL A 111 2.43 -2.20 -8.65
C VAL A 111 3.44 -3.32 -8.70
N THR A 112 4.55 -3.08 -9.41
CA THR A 112 5.60 -4.11 -9.51
C THR A 112 6.39 -4.25 -8.21
N ASN A 113 6.83 -3.13 -7.62
CA ASN A 113 7.60 -3.09 -6.38
C ASN A 113 7.01 -2.02 -5.45
N LEU A 114 6.46 -2.43 -4.31
CA LEU A 114 5.81 -1.53 -3.35
C LEU A 114 6.42 -1.65 -1.96
N THR A 115 6.89 -0.55 -1.39
CA THR A 115 7.33 -0.47 0.01
C THR A 115 6.48 0.55 0.77
N VAL A 116 5.83 0.13 1.86
CA VAL A 116 5.01 1.01 2.69
C VAL A 116 5.37 0.84 4.16
N SER A 117 5.96 1.89 4.75
CA SER A 117 6.55 1.78 6.10
C SER A 117 5.55 1.85 7.25
N GLU A 118 4.34 2.38 7.05
CA GLU A 118 3.30 2.40 8.08
C GLU A 118 2.04 1.65 7.66
N SER A 119 1.29 2.13 6.66
CA SER A 119 -0.01 1.53 6.33
C SER A 119 -0.42 1.69 4.88
N ALA A 120 -0.95 0.62 4.29
CA ALA A 120 -1.60 0.59 2.99
C ALA A 120 -3.12 0.36 3.14
N ASP A 121 -3.95 1.28 2.63
CA ASP A 121 -5.42 1.21 2.64
C ASP A 121 -5.97 1.35 1.21
N ILE A 122 -6.34 0.22 0.61
CA ILE A 122 -6.83 0.13 -0.77
C ILE A 122 -8.32 -0.19 -0.79
N THR A 123 -9.08 0.60 -1.54
CA THR A 123 -10.46 0.29 -1.93
C THR A 123 -10.51 0.10 -3.44
N GLY A 124 -10.56 -1.15 -3.88
CA GLY A 124 -10.41 -1.58 -5.26
C GLY A 124 -9.57 -2.86 -5.35
N PRO A 125 -9.47 -3.47 -6.55
CA PRO A 125 -8.54 -4.58 -6.79
C PRO A 125 -7.09 -4.18 -6.55
N LEU A 126 -6.29 -5.12 -6.02
CA LEU A 126 -4.87 -4.95 -5.76
C LEU A 126 -4.06 -6.07 -6.44
N GLU A 127 -3.12 -5.69 -7.30
CA GLU A 127 -2.07 -6.56 -7.84
C GLU A 127 -0.68 -6.04 -7.41
N VAL A 128 0.10 -6.87 -6.71
CA VAL A 128 1.48 -6.54 -6.33
C VAL A 128 2.43 -7.69 -6.62
N LYS A 129 3.49 -7.46 -7.41
CA LYS A 129 4.45 -8.51 -7.84
C LYS A 129 5.60 -8.73 -6.85
N LYS A 130 5.88 -7.72 -6.03
CA LYS A 130 6.85 -7.74 -4.93
C LYS A 130 6.57 -6.57 -4.00
N GLY A 131 6.69 -6.79 -2.69
CA GLY A 131 6.60 -5.67 -1.77
C GLY A 131 6.90 -5.98 -0.32
N GLU A 132 7.05 -4.92 0.45
CA GLU A 132 7.24 -4.95 1.89
C GLU A 132 6.34 -3.90 2.53
N LEU A 133 5.36 -4.35 3.30
CA LEU A 133 4.36 -3.49 3.94
C LEU A 133 4.40 -3.71 5.44
N GLN A 134 4.19 -2.63 6.19
CA GLN A 134 3.92 -2.73 7.62
C GLN A 134 2.50 -3.25 7.84
N ASP A 135 1.46 -2.45 7.59
CA ASP A 135 0.06 -2.89 7.64
C ASP A 135 -0.61 -2.86 6.26
N LEU A 136 -1.52 -3.80 6.00
CA LEU A 136 -2.29 -3.89 4.76
C LEU A 136 -3.79 -4.00 5.05
N LYS A 137 -4.57 -3.13 4.44
CA LYS A 137 -6.04 -3.20 4.43
C LYS A 137 -6.54 -3.09 3.00
N VAL A 138 -7.34 -4.06 2.57
CA VAL A 138 -7.91 -4.08 1.22
C VAL A 138 -9.40 -4.36 1.25
N LYS A 139 -10.17 -3.59 0.48
CA LYS A 139 -11.56 -3.87 0.12
C LYS A 139 -11.64 -4.08 -1.39
N GLY A 140 -11.57 -5.33 -1.82
CA GLY A 140 -11.42 -5.73 -3.22
C GLY A 140 -10.70 -7.07 -3.33
N SER A 141 -10.58 -7.59 -4.54
CA SER A 141 -9.76 -8.78 -4.84
C SER A 141 -8.28 -8.46 -4.69
N VAL A 142 -7.50 -9.42 -4.22
CA VAL A 142 -6.06 -9.29 -3.98
C VAL A 142 -5.31 -10.40 -4.71
N GLU A 143 -4.39 -10.03 -5.59
CA GLU A 143 -3.41 -10.92 -6.20
C GLU A 143 -2.01 -10.43 -5.85
N VAL A 144 -1.23 -11.26 -5.15
CA VAL A 144 0.09 -10.85 -4.68
C VAL A 144 1.13 -11.95 -4.87
N VAL A 145 2.33 -11.53 -5.27
CA VAL A 145 3.50 -12.38 -5.39
C VAL A 145 4.65 -11.73 -4.62
N ASN A 146 5.47 -12.53 -3.92
CA ASN A 146 6.64 -12.04 -3.17
C ASN A 146 6.33 -10.84 -2.25
N LEU A 147 5.18 -10.86 -1.59
CA LEU A 147 4.76 -9.80 -0.68
C LEU A 147 5.09 -10.21 0.76
N THR A 148 5.69 -9.30 1.52
CA THR A 148 5.85 -9.45 2.98
C THR A 148 5.02 -8.38 3.68
N VAL A 149 4.08 -8.81 4.54
CA VAL A 149 3.35 -7.90 5.44
C VAL A 149 3.71 -8.22 6.89
N LYS A 150 4.45 -7.31 7.52
CA LYS A 150 5.03 -7.50 8.87
C LYS A 150 4.02 -7.33 10.00
N GLY A 151 3.01 -6.52 9.77
CA GLY A 151 1.97 -6.18 10.72
C GLY A 151 0.64 -6.86 10.35
N LYS A 152 -0.45 -6.11 10.49
CA LYS A 152 -1.79 -6.63 10.31
C LYS A 152 -2.19 -6.63 8.84
N THR A 153 -2.77 -7.73 8.37
CA THR A 153 -3.45 -7.81 7.07
C THR A 153 -4.96 -7.98 7.29
N ASP A 154 -5.78 -7.08 6.72
CA ASP A 154 -7.25 -7.10 6.81
C ASP A 154 -7.86 -6.98 5.40
N ILE A 155 -8.34 -8.10 4.85
CA ILE A 155 -8.84 -8.19 3.48
C ILE A 155 -10.34 -8.48 3.48
N THR A 156 -11.10 -7.71 2.70
CA THR A 156 -12.50 -7.99 2.38
C THR A 156 -12.62 -8.16 0.86
N GLY A 157 -12.67 -9.40 0.41
CA GLY A 157 -12.57 -9.81 -0.99
C GLY A 157 -11.69 -11.05 -1.15
N SER A 158 -11.65 -11.63 -2.36
CA SER A 158 -10.83 -12.82 -2.64
C SER A 158 -9.33 -12.52 -2.48
N LEU A 159 -8.57 -13.57 -2.19
CA LEU A 159 -7.12 -13.51 -2.06
C LEU A 159 -6.46 -14.67 -2.81
N ASP A 160 -5.57 -14.36 -3.76
CA ASP A 160 -4.57 -15.28 -4.29
C ASP A 160 -3.17 -14.75 -3.95
N ALA A 161 -2.46 -15.46 -3.08
CA ALA A 161 -1.12 -15.08 -2.64
C ALA A 161 -0.11 -16.18 -2.95
N LYS A 162 1.01 -15.78 -3.58
CA LYS A 162 2.10 -16.68 -3.97
C LYS A 162 3.42 -16.22 -3.37
N LYS A 163 4.22 -17.15 -2.83
CA LYS A 163 5.59 -16.87 -2.33
C LYS A 163 5.65 -15.69 -1.37
N SER A 164 4.64 -15.56 -0.50
CA SER A 164 4.40 -14.37 0.32
C SER A 164 4.45 -14.70 1.81
N GLN A 165 4.58 -13.67 2.65
CA GLN A 165 4.67 -13.78 4.10
C GLN A 165 3.69 -12.81 4.76
N PHE A 166 2.88 -13.31 5.70
CA PHE A 166 1.94 -12.50 6.47
C PHE A 166 2.11 -12.77 7.97
N GLN A 167 2.26 -11.72 8.77
CA GLN A 167 2.30 -11.89 10.22
C GLN A 167 0.93 -12.33 10.75
N ASN A 168 -0.14 -11.57 10.47
CA ASN A 168 -1.51 -11.91 10.85
C ASN A 168 -2.45 -11.66 9.67
N LEU A 169 -3.18 -12.69 9.23
CA LEU A 169 -4.11 -12.60 8.12
C LEU A 169 -5.56 -12.64 8.63
N ILE A 170 -6.26 -11.53 8.52
CA ILE A 170 -7.70 -11.45 8.75
C ILE A 170 -8.37 -11.27 7.39
N ILE A 171 -9.27 -12.17 7.03
CA ILE A 171 -9.88 -12.17 5.71
C ILE A 171 -11.37 -12.48 5.78
N LYS A 172 -12.16 -11.71 5.04
CA LYS A 172 -13.58 -11.97 4.79
C LYS A 172 -13.75 -12.24 3.30
N ALA A 173 -13.78 -13.51 2.93
CA ALA A 173 -13.85 -13.98 1.55
C ALA A 173 -14.55 -15.34 1.46
N ASP A 174 -14.97 -15.69 0.25
CA ASP A 174 -15.43 -17.04 -0.11
C ASP A 174 -14.27 -17.89 -0.65
N GLU A 175 -13.34 -17.24 -1.36
CA GLU A 175 -12.19 -17.88 -2.02
C GLU A 175 -10.86 -17.32 -1.47
N ILE A 176 -10.03 -18.22 -0.95
CA ILE A 176 -8.70 -17.90 -0.43
C ILE A 176 -7.73 -18.97 -0.94
N SER A 177 -6.69 -18.56 -1.66
CA SER A 177 -5.64 -19.42 -2.20
C SER A 177 -4.28 -18.92 -1.73
N LEU A 178 -3.55 -19.76 -1.00
CA LEU A 178 -2.21 -19.50 -0.49
C LEU A 178 -1.25 -20.55 -1.04
N ASP A 179 -0.24 -20.13 -1.80
CA ASP A 179 0.73 -21.02 -2.45
C ASP A 179 2.17 -20.60 -2.13
N ASP A 180 2.97 -21.51 -1.56
CA ASP A 180 4.29 -21.20 -1.00
C ASP A 180 4.27 -20.01 -0.02
N VAL A 181 3.22 -19.89 0.80
CA VAL A 181 3.02 -18.78 1.74
C VAL A 181 3.46 -19.15 3.16
N GLN A 182 4.03 -18.21 3.90
CA GLN A 182 4.20 -18.34 5.35
C GLN A 182 3.25 -17.39 6.06
N VAL A 183 2.51 -17.89 7.04
CA VAL A 183 1.60 -17.07 7.83
C VAL A 183 1.57 -17.56 9.27
N ASN A 184 1.45 -16.66 10.26
CA ASN A 184 1.30 -17.10 11.64
C ASN A 184 -0.16 -17.47 11.91
N ASP A 185 -1.04 -16.49 12.07
CA ASP A 185 -2.45 -16.75 12.33
C ASP A 185 -3.33 -16.35 11.14
N ILE A 186 -4.36 -17.16 10.89
CA ILE A 186 -5.39 -16.91 9.88
C ILE A 186 -6.74 -16.83 10.59
N ILE A 187 -7.45 -15.72 10.40
CA ILE A 187 -8.83 -15.54 10.84
C ILE A 187 -9.71 -15.31 9.62
N VAL A 188 -10.55 -16.29 9.31
CA VAL A 188 -11.53 -16.24 8.24
C VAL A 188 -12.87 -15.80 8.83
N LYS A 189 -13.22 -14.53 8.59
CA LYS A 189 -14.47 -13.94 9.03
C LYS A 189 -15.62 -14.42 8.15
N GLY A 190 -16.78 -14.64 8.76
CA GLY A 190 -17.99 -15.08 8.04
C GLY A 190 -18.32 -14.20 6.83
N SER A 191 -18.53 -14.85 5.69
CA SER A 191 -19.04 -14.26 4.45
C SER A 191 -20.53 -14.58 4.28
N LYS A 192 -21.10 -14.27 3.10
CA LYS A 192 -22.49 -14.66 2.77
C LYS A 192 -22.59 -16.12 2.31
N ALA A 193 -21.46 -16.75 1.99
CA ALA A 193 -21.44 -18.13 1.52
C ALA A 193 -21.76 -19.11 2.66
N ASN A 194 -22.30 -20.26 2.28
CA ASN A 194 -22.61 -21.35 3.20
C ASN A 194 -21.35 -22.05 3.72
N GLU A 195 -20.30 -22.07 2.90
CA GLU A 195 -19.01 -22.68 3.19
C GLU A 195 -17.89 -21.72 2.77
N GLN A 196 -16.80 -21.70 3.54
CA GLN A 196 -15.64 -20.86 3.27
C GLN A 196 -14.44 -21.77 3.05
N VAL A 197 -13.83 -21.68 1.87
CA VAL A 197 -12.76 -22.59 1.46
C VAL A 197 -11.42 -21.86 1.50
N LEU A 198 -10.50 -22.39 2.32
CA LEU A 198 -9.10 -21.98 2.37
C LEU A 198 -8.25 -23.04 1.68
N GLN A 199 -7.71 -22.70 0.51
CA GLN A 199 -6.81 -23.57 -0.25
C GLN A 199 -5.36 -23.28 0.15
N LEU A 200 -4.68 -24.26 0.70
CA LEU A 200 -3.27 -24.20 1.03
C LEU A 200 -2.49 -25.11 0.06
N LYS A 201 -1.52 -24.54 -0.64
CA LYS A 201 -0.76 -25.20 -1.72
C LYS A 201 0.75 -25.07 -1.53
N GLY A 202 1.50 -25.85 -2.31
CA GLY A 202 2.96 -25.79 -2.32
C GLY A 202 3.55 -26.05 -0.94
N LYS A 203 4.59 -25.29 -0.59
CA LYS A 203 5.30 -25.34 0.70
C LYS A 203 4.71 -24.37 1.72
N THR A 204 3.40 -24.13 1.67
CA THR A 204 2.73 -23.21 2.59
C THR A 204 2.86 -23.70 4.04
N VAL A 205 3.19 -22.78 4.95
CA VAL A 205 3.32 -23.03 6.39
C VAL A 205 2.44 -22.06 7.17
N VAL A 206 1.53 -22.60 7.97
CA VAL A 206 0.76 -21.86 8.97
C VAL A 206 1.35 -22.15 10.34
N ASN A 207 2.04 -21.19 10.95
CA ASN A 207 2.75 -21.39 12.22
C ASN A 207 1.79 -21.42 13.43
N GLY A 208 0.69 -20.68 13.35
CA GLY A 208 -0.32 -20.52 14.38
C GLY A 208 -1.63 -21.18 14.01
N ASN A 209 -2.73 -20.60 14.47
CA ASN A 209 -4.06 -21.16 14.32
C ASN A 209 -4.75 -20.70 13.04
N ILE A 210 -5.65 -21.53 12.54
CA ILE A 210 -6.65 -21.16 11.53
C ILE A 210 -8.01 -21.13 12.22
N THR A 211 -8.67 -19.98 12.22
CA THR A 211 -9.99 -19.82 12.85
C THR A 211 -11.02 -19.37 11.83
N PHE A 212 -12.12 -20.11 11.73
CA PHE A 212 -13.29 -19.71 10.95
C PHE A 212 -14.42 -19.27 11.87
N ASP A 213 -14.81 -18.00 11.79
CA ASP A 213 -15.89 -17.45 12.61
C ASP A 213 -17.26 -18.08 12.29
N SER A 214 -17.41 -18.63 11.08
CA SER A 214 -18.66 -19.24 10.61
C SER A 214 -18.92 -20.63 11.21
N GLY A 215 -17.90 -21.30 11.75
CA GLY A 215 -18.00 -22.68 12.22
C GLY A 215 -18.16 -23.73 11.11
N LYS A 216 -18.08 -23.32 9.84
CA LYS A 216 -18.28 -24.17 8.65
C LYS A 216 -17.13 -24.05 7.63
N GLY A 217 -15.93 -23.75 8.13
CA GLY A 217 -14.74 -23.63 7.29
C GLY A 217 -14.28 -24.96 6.72
N ILE A 218 -13.69 -24.93 5.54
CA ILE A 218 -13.00 -26.07 4.94
C ILE A 218 -11.58 -25.62 4.59
N VAL A 219 -10.59 -26.35 5.11
CA VAL A 219 -9.18 -26.19 4.73
C VAL A 219 -8.83 -27.30 3.76
N GLU A 220 -8.52 -26.94 2.50
CA GLU A 220 -7.94 -27.87 1.54
C GLU A 220 -6.42 -27.85 1.68
N GLN A 221 -5.86 -28.87 2.31
CA GLN A 221 -4.44 -28.97 2.62
C GLN A 221 -3.72 -29.81 1.56
N GLY A 222 -2.85 -29.19 0.76
CA GLY A 222 -1.97 -29.92 -0.16
C GLY A 222 -0.88 -30.73 0.55
N GLU A 223 -0.31 -31.72 -0.15
CA GLU A 223 0.63 -32.72 0.39
C GLU A 223 1.81 -32.13 1.19
N ALA A 224 2.41 -31.03 0.70
CA ALA A 224 3.60 -30.42 1.30
C ALA A 224 3.30 -29.30 2.33
N VAL A 225 2.02 -29.01 2.57
CA VAL A 225 1.58 -27.94 3.48
C VAL A 225 1.73 -28.37 4.93
N LYS A 226 2.17 -27.43 5.78
CA LYS A 226 2.26 -27.61 7.24
C LYS A 226 1.34 -26.65 7.97
N ILE A 227 0.51 -27.17 8.86
CA ILE A 227 -0.27 -26.42 9.83
C ILE A 227 0.26 -26.81 11.20
N LEU A 228 0.89 -25.88 11.90
CA LEU A 228 1.56 -26.16 13.19
C LEU A 228 0.65 -25.87 14.39
N GLY A 229 -0.37 -25.02 14.23
CA GLY A 229 -1.41 -24.80 15.23
C GLY A 229 -2.69 -25.60 14.96
N GLU A 230 -3.79 -25.13 15.54
CA GLU A 230 -5.10 -25.78 15.46
C GLU A 230 -5.98 -25.17 14.36
N VAL A 231 -6.87 -25.98 13.79
CA VAL A 231 -7.96 -25.50 12.94
C VAL A 231 -9.25 -25.47 13.76
N LYS A 232 -9.83 -24.28 13.92
CA LYS A 232 -11.03 -24.00 14.73
C LYS A 232 -12.19 -23.58 13.85
N GLY A 233 -13.37 -24.14 14.10
CA GLY A 233 -14.57 -23.81 13.33
C GLY A 233 -14.54 -24.29 11.88
N GLY A 234 -13.71 -25.29 11.57
CA GLY A 234 -13.63 -25.88 10.24
C GLY A 234 -13.06 -27.28 10.24
N THR A 235 -13.11 -27.94 9.09
CA THR A 235 -12.54 -29.27 8.84
C THR A 235 -11.32 -29.17 7.94
N VAL A 236 -10.43 -30.17 8.02
CA VAL A 236 -9.23 -30.25 7.18
C VAL A 236 -9.37 -31.42 6.22
N ASN A 237 -9.35 -31.12 4.93
CA ASN A 237 -9.37 -32.09 3.83
C ASN A 237 -7.97 -32.17 3.23
N LYS A 238 -7.27 -33.28 3.49
CA LYS A 238 -5.95 -33.54 2.90
C LYS A 238 -6.11 -34.04 1.48
N LYS A 239 -5.41 -33.41 0.54
CA LYS A 239 -5.31 -33.84 -0.85
C LYS A 239 -4.00 -34.58 -1.07
#